data_AF-A0A3M2G4D4-F1
#
_entry.id   AF-A0A3M2G4D4-F1
#
_cell.length_a   1.000
_cell.length_b   1.000
_cell.length_c   1.000
_cell.angle_alpha   90.00
_cell.angle_beta   90.00
_cell.angle_gamma   90.00
#
_symmetry.space_group_name_H-M   'P 1'
#
loop_
_entity.id
_entity.type
_entity.pdbx_description
1 polymer ?
#
loop_
_entity_poly.entity_id
_entity_poly.type
_entity_poly.pdbx_seq_one_letter_code
_entity_poly.pdbx_strand_id
1 'polypeptide(L)' 'HHSRPLTNDALAAADCVVLLTDHSAFDMERVLTHGRLIVDTRNATRDARAAHPDLAARVHLI' A
#
# COMPACT_ATOMS: atom_id res chain seq x y z
N HIS A 1 -4.51 19.81 11.67
CA HIS A 1 -4.08 18.62 10.91
C HIS A 1 -3.79 17.50 11.88
N HIS A 2 -4.44 16.35 11.72
CA HIS A 2 -4.21 15.17 12.56
C HIS A 2 -3.94 13.95 11.68
N SER A 3 -2.93 13.17 12.03
CA SER A 3 -2.79 11.81 11.51
C SER A 3 -3.79 10.89 12.21
N ARG A 4 -4.07 9.76 11.58
CA ARG A 4 -4.81 8.66 12.19
C ARG A 4 -3.99 7.38 12.06
N PRO A 5 -4.13 6.42 12.99
CA PRO A 5 -3.54 5.11 12.84
C PRO A 5 -3.98 4.46 11.53
N LEU A 6 -3.05 3.79 10.86
CA LEU A 6 -3.36 2.98 9.70
C LEU A 6 -4.01 1.68 10.16
N THR A 7 -5.30 1.51 9.89
CA THR A 7 -6.07 0.30 10.18
C THR A 7 -6.48 -0.41 8.89
N ASN A 8 -6.85 -1.70 9.00
CA ASN A 8 -7.33 -2.47 7.86
C ASN A 8 -8.63 -1.89 7.29
N ASP A 9 -9.55 -1.44 8.16
CA ASP A 9 -10.80 -0.81 7.74
C ASP A 9 -10.54 0.48 6.96
N ALA A 10 -9.57 1.29 7.40
CA ALA A 10 -9.20 2.50 6.69
C ALA A 10 -8.60 2.20 5.31
N LEU A 11 -7.78 1.14 5.19
CA LEU A 11 -7.22 0.68 3.92
C LEU A 11 -8.31 0.14 2.97
N ALA A 12 -9.22 -0.67 3.49
CA ALA A 12 -10.30 -1.27 2.71
C ALA A 12 -11.34 -0.24 2.24
N ALA A 13 -11.59 0.78 3.06
CA ALA A 13 -12.51 1.87 2.74
C ALA A 13 -11.92 2.85 1.70
N ALA A 14 -10.60 2.94 1.58
CA ALA A 14 -9.95 3.83 0.63
C ALA A 14 -10.06 3.29 -0.80
N ASP A 15 -10.50 4.12 -1.73
CA ASP A 15 -10.47 3.79 -3.16
C ASP A 15 -9.03 3.69 -3.69
N CYS A 16 -8.13 4.51 -3.16
CA CYS A 16 -6.73 4.57 -3.56
C CYS A 16 -5.81 4.89 -2.36
N VAL A 17 -4.68 4.19 -2.30
CA VAL A 17 -3.59 4.43 -1.34
C VAL A 17 -2.36 4.92 -2.10
N VAL A 18 -1.83 6.08 -1.72
CA VAL A 18 -0.65 6.68 -2.34
C VAL A 18 0.54 6.60 -1.40
N LEU A 19 1.60 5.94 -1.83
CA LEU A 19 2.85 5.82 -1.08
C LEU A 19 3.79 6.96 -1.46
N LEU A 20 3.85 7.96 -0.60
CA LEU A 20 4.67 9.18 -0.80
C LEU A 20 6.07 9.05 -0.19
N THR A 21 6.22 8.16 0.79
CA THR A 21 7.43 7.94 1.58
C THR A 21 7.68 6.45 1.74
N ASP A 22 8.93 6.05 1.62
CA ASP A 22 9.36 4.69 1.94
C ASP A 22 9.74 4.62 3.44
N HIS A 23 8.76 4.29 4.27
CA HIS A 23 8.93 4.17 5.72
C HIS A 23 8.65 2.74 6.15
N SER A 24 9.66 2.09 6.75
CA SER A 24 9.59 0.72 7.28
C SER A 24 8.57 0.54 8.42
N ALA A 25 8.02 1.65 8.95
CA ALA A 25 6.96 1.62 9.94
C ALA A 25 5.62 1.07 9.38
N PHE A 26 5.46 1.04 8.06
CA PHE A 26 4.25 0.52 7.43
C PHE A 26 4.48 -0.87 6.86
N ASP A 27 3.59 -1.77 7.22
CA ASP A 27 3.52 -3.13 6.66
C ASP A 27 2.95 -3.06 5.23
N MET A 28 3.83 -3.22 4.24
CA MET A 28 3.45 -3.17 2.82
C MET A 28 2.62 -4.37 2.39
N GLU A 29 2.78 -5.55 3.02
CA GLU A 29 1.92 -6.70 2.74
C GLU A 29 0.49 -6.41 3.18
N ARG A 30 0.32 -5.79 4.34
CA ARG A 30 -0.98 -5.32 4.83
C ARG A 30 -1.60 -4.27 3.91
N VAL A 31 -0.80 -3.34 3.39
CA VAL A 31 -1.25 -2.34 2.41
C VAL A 31 -1.72 -3.03 1.12
N LEU A 32 -0.96 -3.99 0.59
CA LEU A 32 -1.32 -4.74 -0.62
C LEU A 32 -2.59 -5.57 -0.45
N THR A 33 -2.74 -6.20 0.71
CA THR A 33 -3.86 -7.08 1.02
C THR A 33 -5.18 -6.32 1.12
N HIS A 34 -5.18 -5.18 1.81
CA HIS A 34 -6.40 -4.43 2.10
C HIS A 34 -6.67 -3.26 1.13
N GLY A 35 -5.64 -2.73 0.46
CA GLY A 35 -5.76 -1.62 -0.48
C GLY A 35 -6.45 -2.02 -1.78
N ARG A 36 -7.26 -1.10 -2.33
CA ARG A 36 -8.00 -1.35 -3.58
C ARG A 36 -7.18 -1.06 -4.84
N LEU A 37 -6.58 0.13 -4.88
CA LEU A 37 -5.61 0.60 -5.87
C LEU A 37 -4.44 1.21 -5.11
N ILE A 38 -3.22 0.87 -5.50
CA ILE A 38 -2.00 1.40 -4.87
C ILE A 38 -1.22 2.19 -5.90
N VAL A 39 -0.90 3.44 -5.57
CA VAL A 39 0.04 4.26 -6.34
C VAL A 39 1.34 4.30 -5.56
N ASP A 40 2.35 3.63 -6.08
CA ASP A 40 3.66 3.53 -5.46
C ASP A 40 4.62 4.47 -6.20
N THR A 41 5.01 5.57 -5.55
CA THR A 41 5.95 6.55 -6.13
C THR A 41 7.40 6.33 -5.69
N ARG A 42 7.63 5.32 -4.84
CA ARG A 42 8.92 5.04 -4.20
C ARG A 42 9.44 3.65 -4.48
N ASN A 43 8.62 2.83 -5.15
CA ASN A 43 8.85 1.41 -5.27
C ASN A 43 8.94 0.70 -3.88
N ALA A 44 8.20 1.20 -2.89
CA ALA A 44 8.17 0.65 -1.53
C ALA A 44 7.51 -0.76 -1.47
N THR A 45 6.68 -1.10 -2.45
CA THR A 45 5.95 -2.38 -2.50
C THR A 45 6.74 -3.53 -3.14
N ARG A 46 8.02 -3.34 -3.49
CA ARG A 46 8.81 -4.31 -4.27
C ARG A 46 8.75 -5.72 -3.68
N ASP A 47 9.07 -5.85 -2.40
CA ASP A 47 9.20 -7.17 -1.77
C ASP A 47 7.83 -7.78 -1.52
N ALA A 48 6.86 -6.97 -1.09
CA ALA A 48 5.48 -7.42 -0.91
C ALA A 48 4.85 -7.90 -2.23
N ARG A 49 5.14 -7.25 -3.38
CA ARG A 49 4.70 -7.73 -4.70
C ARG A 49 5.39 -9.02 -5.13
N ALA A 50 6.66 -9.20 -4.74
CA ALA A 50 7.37 -10.45 -5.02
C ALA A 50 6.79 -11.63 -4.22
N ALA A 51 6.35 -11.36 -2.97
CA ALA A 51 5.66 -12.34 -2.14
C ALA A 51 4.20 -12.61 -2.58
N HIS A 52 3.50 -11.58 -3.09
CA HIS A 52 2.09 -11.63 -3.49
C HIS A 52 1.90 -11.21 -4.96
N PRO A 53 2.31 -12.05 -5.93
CA PRO A 53 2.26 -11.71 -7.35
C PRO A 53 0.81 -11.53 -7.87
N ASP A 54 -0.17 -12.16 -7.24
CA ASP A 54 -1.59 -12.01 -7.53
C ASP A 54 -2.12 -10.60 -7.22
N LEU A 55 -1.51 -9.93 -6.23
CA LEU A 55 -1.88 -8.57 -5.84
C LEU A 55 -1.12 -7.49 -6.64
N ALA A 56 -0.05 -7.86 -7.33
CA ALA A 56 0.82 -6.92 -8.04
C ALA A 56 0.08 -6.13 -9.14
N ALA A 57 -0.96 -6.72 -9.75
CA ALA A 57 -1.76 -6.07 -10.79
C ALA A 57 -2.51 -4.80 -10.31
N ARG A 58 -2.65 -4.61 -8.98
CA ARG A 58 -3.32 -3.47 -8.37
C ARG A 58 -2.37 -2.31 -8.03
N VAL A 59 -1.07 -2.51 -8.25
CA VAL A 59 -0.03 -1.54 -7.94
C VAL A 59 0.39 -0.81 -9.21
N HIS A 60 0.17 0.49 -9.22
CA HIS A 60 0.71 1.38 -10.23
C HIS A 60 2.01 1.99 -9.70
N LEU A 61 3.13 1.50 -10.20
CA LEU A 61 4.45 2.06 -9.95
C LEU A 61 4.71 3.20 -10.93
N ILE A 62 5.03 4.39 -10.41
CA ILE A 62 5.39 5.59 -11.17
C ILE A 62 6.84 5.98 -10.89
#